data_AF-A0AAV1EN28-F1
#
_entry.id   AF-A0AAV1EN28-F1
#
_cell.length_a   1.000
_cell.length_b   1.000
_cell.length_c   1.000
_cell.angle_alpha   90.00
_cell.angle_beta   90.00
_cell.angle_gamma   90.00
#
_symmetry.space_group_name_H-M   'P 1'
#
loop_
_entity.id
_entity.type
_entity.pdbx_description
1 polymer ?
#
loop_
_entity_poly.entity_id
_entity_poly.type
_entity_poly.pdbx_seq_one_letter_code
_entity_poly.pdbx_strand_id
1 'polypeptide(L)'
;MNRTGSVLMFGSNPVQTLVFLVFHRWVGYEHENFRGRQYLWDMSDRGEYNCYDKWCAQADHVSSVRAVKQDNNPARAQLYERAGFSGKKIEVQDDVPNLMSRHSLNRVASIRVLGGAWVVYQEPNYRGPHYILEKKDYNNFSDWGSQHNTVGSMRRVRFN
;
A
#
# COMPACT_ATOMS: atom_id res chain seq x y z
N MET A 1 29.23 -7.66 17.61
CA MET A 1 28.52 -6.50 18.23
C MET A 1 27.15 -6.40 17.59
N ASN A 2 26.14 -6.95 18.26
CA ASN A 2 24.76 -7.00 17.79
C ASN A 2 24.11 -5.64 18.02
N ARG A 3 23.61 -5.01 16.95
CA ARG A 3 22.87 -3.75 17.05
C ARG A 3 21.45 -4.03 17.57
N THR A 4 21.10 -3.27 18.59
CA THR A 4 19.89 -3.24 19.42
C THR A 4 18.70 -2.48 18.80
N GLY A 5 17.47 -2.90 19.14
CA GLY A 5 16.22 -2.11 19.20
C GLY A 5 15.21 -2.25 18.02
N SER A 6 13.88 -2.39 18.16
CA SER A 6 12.96 -2.37 19.33
C SER A 6 11.55 -2.92 19.00
N VAL A 7 11.00 -3.70 19.95
CA VAL A 7 9.63 -3.83 20.53
C VAL A 7 8.35 -3.83 19.66
N LEU A 8 7.63 -4.96 19.72
CA LEU A 8 6.19 -5.15 19.45
C LEU A 8 5.42 -5.15 20.80
N MET A 9 4.29 -4.46 20.90
CA MET A 9 3.32 -4.63 22.00
C MET A 9 1.89 -4.64 21.43
N PHE A 10 1.20 -5.77 21.56
CA PHE A 10 -0.26 -5.85 21.42
C PHE A 10 -0.85 -6.02 22.83
N GLY A 11 -1.65 -5.05 23.28
CA GLY A 11 -2.22 -5.06 24.61
C GLY A 11 -3.37 -4.06 24.74
N SER A 12 -4.45 -4.52 25.36
CA SER A 12 -5.77 -3.91 25.50
C SER A 12 -5.80 -2.62 26.33
N ASN A 13 -5.31 -1.49 25.79
CA ASN A 13 -5.55 -0.15 26.33
C ASN A 13 -5.46 0.94 25.23
N PRO A 14 -6.29 2.00 25.27
CA PRO A 14 -6.64 2.77 24.07
C PRO A 14 -5.64 3.85 23.62
N VAL A 15 -4.45 3.97 24.21
CA VAL A 15 -3.45 4.96 23.77
C VAL A 15 -2.05 4.39 23.99
N GLN A 16 -1.42 3.83 22.95
CA GLN A 16 0.01 3.47 23.02
C GLN A 16 0.77 3.92 21.76
N THR A 17 1.84 4.67 22.03
CA THR A 17 2.76 5.31 21.10
C THR A 17 3.52 4.29 20.26
N LEU A 18 3.45 4.42 18.94
CA LEU A 18 4.23 3.65 17.95
C LEU A 18 5.63 4.27 17.80
N VAL A 19 6.70 3.51 18.09
CA VAL A 19 8.09 3.96 17.91
C VAL A 19 8.77 3.10 16.84
N PHE A 20 8.86 3.61 15.61
CA PHE A 20 9.56 2.98 14.48
C PHE A 20 10.88 3.71 14.22
N LEU A 21 12.03 3.03 14.40
CA LEU A 21 13.36 3.69 14.43
C LEU A 21 14.26 3.40 13.22
N VAL A 22 13.83 2.60 12.23
CA VAL A 22 14.74 2.17 11.13
C VAL A 22 14.13 2.30 9.72
N PHE A 23 12.82 2.16 9.58
CA PHE A 23 12.12 2.34 8.31
C PHE A 23 11.10 3.47 8.43
N HIS A 24 11.12 4.40 7.47
CA HIS A 24 10.14 5.51 7.42
C HIS A 24 8.74 5.05 6.99
N ARG A 25 8.57 3.84 6.43
CA ARG A 25 7.30 3.36 5.87
C ARG A 25 6.96 1.96 6.36
N TRP A 26 5.74 1.80 6.90
CA TRP A 26 5.21 0.54 7.40
C TRP A 26 3.82 0.27 6.83
N VAL A 27 3.46 -1.00 6.73
CA VAL A 27 2.11 -1.43 6.40
C VAL A 27 1.56 -2.29 7.54
N GLY A 28 0.46 -1.83 8.12
CA GLY A 28 -0.35 -2.57 9.09
C GLY A 28 -1.46 -3.35 8.42
N TYR A 29 -1.86 -4.47 9.03
CA TYR A 29 -2.89 -5.37 8.54
C TYR A 29 -3.92 -5.67 9.62
N GLU A 30 -5.20 -5.73 9.22
CA GLU A 30 -6.33 -6.06 10.09
C GLU A 30 -6.19 -7.43 10.75
N HIS A 31 -5.72 -8.44 10.01
CA HIS A 31 -5.56 -9.81 10.52
C HIS A 31 -4.09 -10.20 10.67
N GLU A 32 -3.85 -11.28 11.42
CA GLU A 32 -2.52 -11.91 11.52
C GLU A 32 -2.02 -12.39 10.15
N ASN A 33 -0.71 -12.66 10.05
CA ASN A 33 -0.07 -13.17 8.84
C ASN A 33 -0.22 -12.26 7.61
N PHE A 34 -0.27 -10.93 7.81
CA PHE A 34 -0.32 -9.91 6.77
C PHE A 34 -1.56 -10.02 5.86
N ARG A 35 -2.73 -10.25 6.46
CA ARG A 35 -4.01 -10.44 5.75
C ARG A 35 -5.04 -9.38 6.12
N GLY A 36 -6.07 -9.27 5.28
CA GLY A 36 -7.15 -8.31 5.46
C GLY A 36 -6.78 -6.93 4.94
N ARG A 37 -7.45 -5.91 5.46
CA ARG A 37 -7.23 -4.51 5.05
C ARG A 37 -5.84 -4.04 5.43
N GLN A 38 -5.29 -3.19 4.57
CA GLN A 38 -3.94 -2.64 4.70
C GLN A 38 -3.99 -1.17 5.07
N TYR A 39 -3.06 -0.75 5.92
CA TYR A 39 -2.92 0.64 6.38
C TYR A 39 -1.48 1.09 6.16
N LEU A 40 -1.26 2.05 5.27
CA LEU A 40 0.07 2.62 5.04
C LEU A 40 0.39 3.67 6.10
N TRP A 41 1.45 3.44 6.86
CA TRP A 41 1.99 4.39 7.82
C TRP A 41 3.22 5.07 7.25
N ASP A 42 3.11 6.40 7.09
CA ASP A 42 4.13 7.26 6.53
C ASP A 42 4.89 8.03 7.62
N MET A 43 5.76 7.36 8.35
CA MET A 43 6.49 7.96 9.48
C MET A 43 7.52 9.03 9.06
N SER A 44 7.56 9.47 7.80
CA SER A 44 8.42 10.58 7.36
C SER A 44 7.90 11.96 7.76
N ASP A 45 6.58 12.14 7.84
CA ASP A 45 6.01 13.32 8.48
C ASP A 45 6.12 13.12 9.99
N ARG A 46 7.01 13.88 10.63
CA ARG A 46 7.11 13.91 12.11
C ARG A 46 5.74 14.27 12.67
N GLY A 47 5.01 13.28 13.15
CA GLY A 47 3.65 13.46 13.60
C GLY A 47 3.20 12.31 14.47
N GLU A 48 2.44 12.63 15.50
CA GLU A 48 1.74 11.65 16.31
C GLU A 48 0.59 11.04 15.50
N TYR A 49 0.70 9.73 15.29
CA TYR A 49 -0.28 8.88 14.65
C TYR A 49 -1.26 8.36 15.72
N ASN A 50 -1.97 9.27 16.38
CA ASN A 50 -2.77 8.95 17.57
C ASN A 50 -4.28 8.84 17.29
N CYS A 51 -4.72 8.82 16.03
CA CYS A 51 -6.12 8.64 15.69
C CYS A 51 -6.33 7.80 14.42
N TYR A 52 -7.34 6.92 14.45
CA TYR A 52 -7.69 6.00 13.37
C TYR A 52 -8.05 6.72 12.06
N ASP A 53 -8.54 7.95 12.15
CA ASP A 53 -8.82 8.84 11.01
C ASP A 53 -7.58 9.13 10.16
N LYS A 54 -6.39 9.22 10.79
CA LYS A 54 -5.13 9.45 10.06
C LYS A 54 -4.65 8.23 9.27
N TRP A 55 -5.19 7.04 9.55
CA TRP A 55 -4.82 5.79 8.90
C TRP A 55 -5.90 5.22 7.99
N CYS A 56 -7.07 5.88 7.92
CA CYS A 56 -8.27 5.36 7.29
C CYS A 56 -8.66 3.95 7.82
N ALA A 57 -8.42 3.68 9.11
CA ALA A 57 -8.77 2.40 9.72
C ALA A 57 -10.26 2.34 10.07
N GLN A 58 -10.93 1.26 9.65
CA GLN A 58 -12.33 0.97 10.02
C GLN A 58 -12.43 0.11 11.29
N ALA A 59 -11.30 -0.36 11.81
CA ALA A 59 -11.19 -1.17 13.01
C ALA A 59 -10.18 -0.53 13.98
N ASP A 60 -10.40 -0.74 15.27
CA ASP A 60 -9.60 -0.25 16.39
C ASP A 60 -8.32 -1.09 16.64
N HIS A 61 -8.09 -2.12 15.85
CA HIS A 61 -6.94 -3.00 15.99
C HIS A 61 -6.23 -3.27 14.66
N VAL A 62 -4.92 -3.39 14.77
CA VAL A 62 -4.03 -3.96 13.75
C VAL A 62 -3.49 -5.24 14.36
N SER A 63 -3.45 -6.33 13.60
CA SER A 63 -3.02 -7.65 14.11
C SER A 63 -1.65 -8.07 13.58
N SER A 64 -1.17 -7.46 12.49
CA SER A 64 0.20 -7.68 12.02
C SER A 64 0.75 -6.46 11.29
N VAL A 65 2.08 -6.28 11.30
CA VAL A 65 2.77 -5.13 10.70
C VAL A 65 4.09 -5.56 10.10
N ARG A 66 4.49 -4.93 9.00
CA ARG A 66 5.84 -5.07 8.43
C ARG A 66 6.31 -3.77 7.77
N ALA A 67 7.62 -3.63 7.62
CA ALA A 67 8.20 -2.54 6.83
C ALA A 67 7.82 -2.70 5.35
N VAL A 68 7.61 -1.56 4.67
CA VAL A 68 7.48 -1.54 3.21
C VAL A 68 8.88 -1.67 2.61
N LYS A 69 9.08 -2.68 1.78
CA LYS A 69 10.32 -2.93 1.05
C LYS A 69 10.45 -1.89 -0.05
N GLN A 70 11.52 -1.11 0.05
CA GLN A 70 11.98 -0.25 -1.04
C GLN A 70 12.90 -1.07 -1.95
N ASP A 71 12.72 -0.94 -3.26
CA ASP A 71 13.76 -1.30 -4.20
C ASP A 71 14.48 -0.03 -4.67
N ASN A 72 15.74 -0.16 -5.11
CA ASN A 72 16.52 0.97 -5.59
C ASN A 72 16.19 1.34 -7.06
N ASN A 73 15.12 0.80 -7.63
CA ASN A 73 14.77 1.06 -9.02
C ASN A 73 13.85 2.28 -9.10
N PRO A 74 13.89 3.04 -10.21
CA PRO A 74 12.91 4.05 -10.49
C PRO A 74 11.48 3.47 -10.42
N ALA A 75 10.57 4.24 -9.84
CA ALA A 75 9.18 3.82 -9.70
C ALA A 75 8.56 3.56 -11.08
N ARG A 76 8.15 2.32 -11.31
CA ARG A 76 7.50 1.91 -12.57
C ARG A 76 6.56 0.74 -12.34
N ALA A 77 5.35 0.84 -12.88
CA ALA A 77 4.34 -0.22 -12.83
C ALA A 77 3.65 -0.40 -14.18
N GLN A 78 3.24 -1.63 -14.48
CA GLN A 78 2.41 -1.97 -15.64
C GLN A 78 1.07 -2.51 -15.16
N LEU A 79 -0.02 -1.92 -15.63
CA LEU A 79 -1.38 -2.27 -15.25
C LEU A 79 -2.08 -2.90 -16.46
N TYR A 80 -2.82 -3.97 -16.21
CA TYR A 80 -3.46 -4.76 -17.24
C TYR A 80 -4.95 -4.94 -16.96
N GLU A 81 -5.76 -4.81 -18.00
CA GLU A 81 -7.21 -4.96 -17.95
C GLU A 81 -7.66 -6.35 -17.46
N ARG A 82 -6.95 -7.40 -17.88
CA ARG A 82 -7.29 -8.80 -17.58
C ARG A 82 -6.23 -9.44 -16.68
N ALA A 83 -6.60 -10.55 -16.05
CA ALA A 83 -5.69 -11.36 -15.25
C ALA A 83 -4.57 -11.96 -16.13
N GLY A 84 -3.47 -12.38 -15.49
CA GLY A 84 -2.33 -12.99 -16.20
C GLY A 84 -1.64 -12.04 -17.19
N PHE A 85 -1.66 -10.73 -16.93
CA PHE A 85 -0.98 -9.69 -17.71
C PHE A 85 -1.44 -9.59 -19.17
N SER A 86 -2.75 -9.67 -19.38
CA SER A 86 -3.36 -9.68 -20.71
C SER A 86 -4.37 -8.53 -20.91
N GLY A 87 -4.80 -8.33 -22.16
CA GLY A 87 -5.71 -7.24 -22.53
C GLY A 87 -5.02 -5.89 -22.68
N LYS A 88 -5.79 -4.80 -22.52
CA LYS A 88 -5.23 -3.45 -22.57
C LYS A 88 -4.17 -3.27 -21.47
N LYS A 89 -3.00 -2.77 -21.86
CA LYS A 89 -1.85 -2.50 -20.99
C LYS A 89 -1.56 -1.01 -20.95
N ILE A 90 -1.25 -0.51 -19.76
CA ILE A 90 -0.68 0.83 -19.58
C ILE A 90 0.57 0.74 -18.70
N GLU A 91 1.48 1.70 -18.86
CA GLU A 91 2.65 1.84 -18.01
C GLU A 91 2.58 3.18 -17.27
N VAL A 92 2.92 3.15 -15.98
CA VAL A 92 2.83 4.28 -15.06
C VAL A 92 4.17 4.44 -14.35
N GLN A 93 4.69 5.67 -14.35
CA GLN A 93 5.95 6.05 -13.70
C GLN A 93 5.77 7.20 -12.68
N ASP A 94 4.61 7.85 -12.69
CA ASP A 94 4.25 8.97 -11.83
C ASP A 94 2.90 8.77 -11.14
N ASP A 95 2.58 9.67 -10.20
CA ASP A 95 1.29 9.65 -9.51
C ASP A 95 0.14 9.91 -10.53
N VAL A 96 -0.94 9.14 -10.41
CA VAL A 96 -2.13 9.19 -11.27
C VAL A 96 -3.37 9.40 -10.41
N PRO A 97 -3.89 10.64 -10.29
CA PRO A 97 -5.08 10.92 -9.48
C PRO A 97 -6.37 10.39 -10.10
N ASN A 98 -6.42 10.14 -11.41
CA ASN A 98 -7.60 9.56 -12.05
C ASN A 98 -7.20 8.71 -13.27
N LEU A 99 -7.23 7.39 -13.08
CA LEU A 99 -6.84 6.37 -14.05
C LEU A 99 -7.76 6.35 -15.28
N MET A 100 -9.06 6.54 -15.08
CA MET A 100 -10.03 6.59 -16.18
C MET A 100 -9.77 7.78 -17.10
N SER A 101 -9.59 8.98 -16.53
CA SER A 101 -9.37 10.19 -17.33
C SER A 101 -8.03 10.19 -18.08
N ARG A 102 -6.96 9.69 -17.44
CA ARG A 102 -5.60 9.74 -18.00
C ARG A 102 -5.31 8.62 -18.99
N HIS A 103 -5.92 7.45 -18.79
CA HIS A 103 -5.56 6.24 -19.53
C HIS A 103 -6.75 5.47 -20.11
N SER A 104 -7.98 5.93 -19.86
CA SER A 104 -9.22 5.22 -20.22
C SER A 104 -9.19 3.76 -19.74
N LEU A 105 -8.74 3.56 -18.51
CA LEU A 105 -8.64 2.26 -17.85
C LEU A 105 -8.98 2.43 -16.37
N ASN A 106 -10.02 1.76 -15.88
CA ASN A 106 -10.38 1.71 -14.45
C ASN A 106 -10.68 0.28 -13.95
N ARG A 107 -10.64 -0.71 -14.85
CA ARG A 107 -10.69 -2.14 -14.53
C ARG A 107 -9.30 -2.71 -14.74
N VAL A 108 -8.63 -3.04 -13.65
CA VAL A 108 -7.26 -3.54 -13.61
C VAL A 108 -7.26 -4.86 -12.85
N ALA A 109 -7.06 -5.95 -13.56
CA ALA A 109 -7.11 -7.29 -12.98
C ALA A 109 -5.72 -7.87 -12.71
N SER A 110 -4.64 -7.34 -13.30
CA SER A 110 -3.28 -7.74 -12.96
C SER A 110 -2.30 -6.56 -13.06
N ILE A 111 -1.25 -6.60 -12.25
CA ILE A 111 -0.25 -5.52 -12.12
C ILE A 111 1.15 -6.13 -12.02
N ARG A 112 2.11 -5.55 -12.74
CA ARG A 112 3.55 -5.79 -12.51
C ARG A 112 4.18 -4.55 -11.93
N VAL A 113 4.69 -4.63 -10.72
CA VAL A 113 5.50 -3.56 -10.15
C VAL A 113 6.96 -3.83 -10.52
N LEU A 114 7.47 -3.03 -11.45
CA LEU A 114 8.83 -3.17 -11.99
C LEU A 114 9.87 -2.44 -11.13
N GLY A 115 9.44 -1.39 -10.43
CA GLY A 115 10.26 -0.62 -9.51
C GLY A 115 9.44 0.28 -8.60
N GLY A 116 10.05 0.69 -7.49
CA GLY A 116 9.43 1.40 -6.39
C GLY A 116 8.41 0.57 -5.61
N ALA A 117 7.68 1.26 -4.75
CA ALA A 117 6.44 0.77 -4.15
C ALA A 117 5.31 1.75 -4.46
N TRP A 118 4.09 1.24 -4.50
CA TRP A 118 2.92 1.96 -4.96
C TRP A 118 1.74 1.75 -4.01
N VAL A 119 0.83 2.72 -4.00
CA VAL A 119 -0.49 2.57 -3.41
C VAL A 119 -1.52 2.68 -4.52
N VAL A 120 -2.37 1.67 -4.66
CA VAL A 120 -3.52 1.70 -5.56
C VAL A 120 -4.79 1.92 -4.74
N TYR A 121 -5.70 2.70 -5.29
CA TYR A 121 -6.95 3.10 -4.65
C TYR A 121 -8.12 2.72 -5.56
N GLN A 122 -9.20 2.21 -4.98
CA GLN A 122 -10.40 1.87 -5.75
C GLN A 122 -11.10 3.12 -6.30
N GLU A 123 -10.97 4.27 -5.65
CA GLU A 123 -11.57 5.53 -6.10
C GLU A 123 -10.53 6.51 -6.69
N PRO A 124 -10.97 7.48 -7.52
CA PRO A 124 -10.13 8.60 -7.93
C PRO A 124 -9.66 9.46 -6.74
N ASN A 125 -8.63 10.27 -6.97
CA ASN A 125 -8.08 11.24 -6.04
C ASN A 125 -7.57 10.64 -4.72
N TYR A 126 -7.06 9.40 -4.78
CA TYR A 126 -6.43 8.69 -3.67
C TYR A 126 -7.40 8.38 -2.51
N ARG A 127 -8.63 7.97 -2.84
CA ARG A 127 -9.72 7.72 -1.89
C ARG A 127 -10.17 6.26 -1.88
N GLY A 128 -10.97 5.92 -0.88
CA GLY A 128 -11.58 4.61 -0.73
C GLY A 128 -10.58 3.51 -0.34
N PRO A 129 -10.99 2.23 -0.50
CA PRO A 129 -10.13 1.08 -0.23
C PRO A 129 -8.82 1.14 -1.02
N HIS A 130 -7.72 0.82 -0.35
CA HIS A 130 -6.38 0.96 -0.92
C HIS A 130 -5.47 -0.22 -0.55
N TYR A 131 -4.43 -0.41 -1.37
CA TYR A 131 -3.53 -1.55 -1.26
C TYR A 131 -2.09 -1.13 -1.57
N ILE A 132 -1.13 -1.62 -0.77
CA ILE A 132 0.29 -1.34 -0.95
C ILE A 132 0.88 -2.44 -1.84
N LEU A 133 1.48 -2.04 -2.95
CA LEU A 133 2.10 -2.93 -3.93
C LEU A 133 3.60 -2.66 -3.98
N GLU A 134 4.37 -3.68 -3.67
CA GLU A 134 5.84 -3.68 -3.76
C GLU A 134 6.27 -4.36 -5.05
N LYS A 135 7.57 -4.35 -5.36
CA LYS A 135 8.13 -5.04 -6.52
C LYS A 135 7.75 -6.53 -6.52
N LYS A 136 6.77 -6.87 -7.36
CA LYS A 136 6.22 -8.21 -7.55
C LYS A 136 5.30 -8.21 -8.78
N ASP A 137 5.10 -9.41 -9.32
CA ASP A 137 4.06 -9.73 -10.29
C ASP A 137 2.77 -10.18 -9.57
N TYR A 138 1.69 -9.42 -9.75
CA TYR A 138 0.36 -9.70 -9.23
C TYR A 138 -0.54 -10.13 -10.38
N ASN A 139 -0.80 -11.43 -10.49
CA ASN A 139 -1.53 -12.07 -11.58
C ASN A 139 -3.04 -11.83 -11.52
N ASN A 140 -3.58 -11.54 -10.34
CA ASN A 140 -4.98 -11.24 -10.10
C ASN A 140 -5.13 -10.11 -9.06
N PHE A 141 -6.26 -9.41 -9.06
CA PHE A 141 -6.58 -8.39 -8.06
C PHE A 141 -6.69 -8.92 -6.63
N SER A 142 -6.99 -10.22 -6.48
CA SER A 142 -6.90 -10.90 -5.20
C SER A 142 -5.48 -10.96 -4.63
N ASP A 143 -4.44 -10.90 -5.47
CA ASP A 143 -3.04 -11.04 -5.04
C ASP A 143 -2.55 -9.84 -4.23
N TRP A 144 -3.17 -8.66 -4.40
CA TRP A 144 -2.95 -7.49 -3.54
C TRP A 144 -4.04 -7.31 -2.47
N GLY A 145 -4.97 -8.26 -2.35
CA GLY A 145 -6.02 -8.27 -1.33
C GLY A 145 -7.30 -7.54 -1.70
N SER A 146 -7.50 -7.18 -2.97
CA SER A 146 -8.76 -6.58 -3.41
C SER A 146 -9.83 -7.63 -3.70
N GLN A 147 -11.09 -7.28 -3.46
CA GLN A 147 -12.26 -8.08 -3.85
C GLN A 147 -12.80 -7.71 -5.24
N HIS A 148 -12.38 -6.55 -5.77
CA HIS A 148 -12.79 -6.02 -7.05
C HIS A 148 -11.58 -5.60 -7.88
N ASN A 149 -11.70 -5.64 -9.21
CA ASN A 149 -10.67 -5.17 -10.14
C ASN A 149 -10.74 -3.66 -10.41
N THR A 150 -11.54 -2.90 -9.66
CA THR A 150 -11.67 -1.45 -9.86
C THR A 150 -10.45 -0.73 -9.29
N VAL A 151 -9.81 0.11 -10.11
CA VAL A 151 -8.74 1.02 -9.66
C VAL A 151 -9.01 2.41 -10.22
N GLY A 152 -9.23 3.38 -9.33
CA GLY A 152 -9.54 4.76 -9.68
C GLY A 152 -8.33 5.68 -9.66
N SER A 153 -7.34 5.41 -8.80
CA SER A 153 -6.11 6.19 -8.72
C SER A 153 -4.93 5.39 -8.17
N MET A 154 -3.71 5.89 -8.40
CA MET A 154 -2.47 5.23 -7.99
C MET A 154 -1.38 6.26 -7.71
N ARG A 155 -0.56 6.06 -6.68
CA ARG A 155 0.58 6.94 -6.36
C ARG A 155 1.79 6.16 -5.89
N ARG A 156 2.97 6.76 -6.03
CA ARG A 156 4.23 6.24 -5.53
C ARG A 156 4.31 6.38 -4.02
N VAL A 157 4.89 5.38 -3.36
CA VAL A 157 5.39 5.50 -2.00
C VAL A 157 6.73 6.23 -2.07
N ARG A 158 6.85 7.35 -1.36
CA ARG A 158 8.09 8.12 -1.27
C ARG A 158 8.88 7.66 -0.05
N PHE A 159 10.16 7.39 -0.24
CA PHE A 159 11.11 7.06 0.81
C PHE A 159 12.17 8.15 0.73
N ASN A 160 12.03 9.19 1.57
CA ASN A 160 13.00 10.29 1.64
C ASN A 160 14.26 9.86 2.38
#